data_AF-A0A9D9PRM4-F1
#
_entry.id   AF-A0A9D9PRM4-F1
#
_cell.length_a   1.000
_cell.length_b   1.000
_cell.length_c   1.000
_cell.angle_alpha   90.00
_cell.angle_beta   90.00
_cell.angle_gamma   90.00
#
_symmetry.space_group_name_H-M   'P 1'
#
loop_
_entity.id
_entity.type
_entity.pdbx_description
1 polymer ?
#
loop_
_entity_poly.entity_id
_entity_poly.type
_entity_poly.pdbx_seq_one_letter_code
_entity_poly.pdbx_strand_id
1 'polypeptide(L)'
;MLLYRINEKDRTVSIVWSINKNELLSASEKEQVYTFDEILSQLEDFRNNRSEIFENLRITMMSGLNERIKVQDLVKNVGSAVIQNSDNVFFKYYSNLLTIAYMNIGEPILMPKDYVKERFNHKKLVETARAELQKQFDEILQAMNDERNFDYSATGEILVATPRSQLAVIRTENTNIVYRVADKPLLTFFYEFSFAVYNAGLKVCECRFCHRHFLGTEEAVCCEREECLAENKRLKNQMIREKRKNSDYTRDMDNYTAYVRNKKKDLRIAKVSPYVMDEFDDLKKKCKSVVDIKLAECVEFGLPVAELAHTIEEQEAVIKAFRDKALAENR
;
A
#
# COMPACT_ATOMS: atom_id res chain seq x y z
N MET A 1 -16.64 15.06 -9.67
CA MET A 1 -16.56 15.03 -8.19
C MET A 1 -15.90 13.73 -7.78
N LEU A 2 -14.98 13.79 -6.83
CA LEU A 2 -14.32 12.61 -6.27
C LEU A 2 -14.72 12.48 -4.81
N LEU A 3 -15.12 11.26 -4.46
CA LEU A 3 -15.36 10.84 -3.09
C LEU A 3 -14.26 9.88 -2.69
N TYR A 4 -13.82 9.95 -1.45
CA TYR A 4 -12.83 9.00 -0.93
C TYR A 4 -13.15 8.58 0.49
N ARG A 5 -12.62 7.42 0.88
CA ARG A 5 -12.61 6.90 2.24
C ARG A 5 -11.28 6.21 2.48
N ILE A 6 -10.61 6.58 3.55
CA ILE A 6 -9.34 5.96 3.97
C ILE A 6 -9.65 4.96 5.08
N ASN A 7 -9.17 3.73 4.92
CA ASN A 7 -9.24 2.68 5.92
C ASN A 7 -7.82 2.35 6.38
N GLU A 8 -7.46 2.86 7.56
CA GLU A 8 -6.15 2.70 8.17
C GLU A 8 -5.83 1.24 8.53
N LYS A 9 -6.84 0.47 8.97
CA LYS A 9 -6.65 -0.92 9.42
C LYS A 9 -6.27 -1.83 8.26
N ASP A 10 -7.00 -1.69 7.16
CA ASP A 10 -6.80 -2.51 5.97
C ASP A 10 -5.79 -1.89 5.00
N ARG A 11 -5.25 -0.70 5.31
CA ARG A 11 -4.32 0.08 4.47
C ARG A 11 -4.86 0.26 3.05
N THR A 12 -6.12 0.67 2.97
CA THR A 12 -6.80 0.90 1.68
C THR A 12 -7.44 2.27 1.59
N VAL A 13 -7.59 2.75 0.36
CA VAL A 13 -8.34 3.95 0.01
C VAL A 13 -9.42 3.55 -0.99
N SER A 14 -10.68 3.71 -0.59
CA SER A 14 -11.82 3.58 -1.51
C SER A 14 -12.04 4.91 -2.20
N ILE A 15 -12.11 4.91 -3.53
CA ILE A 15 -12.36 6.09 -4.34
C ILE A 15 -13.61 5.85 -5.21
N VAL A 16 -14.50 6.83 -5.22
CA VAL A 16 -15.61 6.89 -6.18
C VAL A 16 -15.42 8.12 -7.05
N TRP A 17 -15.33 7.89 -8.35
CA TRP A 17 -15.31 8.94 -9.35
C TRP A 17 -16.69 9.12 -9.96
N SER A 18 -17.15 10.37 -10.05
CA SER A 18 -18.42 10.68 -10.69
C SER A 18 -18.38 12.03 -11.39
N ILE A 19 -18.90 12.09 -12.61
CA ILE A 19 -18.91 13.34 -13.40
C ILE A 19 -20.14 14.20 -13.01
N ASN A 20 -21.20 13.61 -12.45
CA ASN A 20 -22.43 14.31 -12.05
C ASN A 20 -23.01 13.75 -10.71
N LYS A 21 -23.55 14.63 -9.86
CA LYS A 21 -24.19 14.28 -8.58
C LYS A 21 -25.26 13.18 -8.69
N ASN A 22 -26.03 13.13 -9.78
CA ASN A 22 -27.06 12.11 -9.96
C ASN A 22 -26.48 10.70 -10.14
N GLU A 23 -25.24 10.58 -10.62
CA GLU A 23 -24.55 9.30 -10.76
C GLU A 23 -23.95 8.78 -9.45
N LEU A 24 -24.02 9.55 -8.36
CA LEU A 24 -23.54 9.12 -7.05
C LEU A 24 -24.48 8.10 -6.39
N LEU A 25 -25.70 7.95 -6.90
CA LEU A 25 -26.64 6.94 -6.41
C LEU A 25 -26.15 5.51 -6.73
N SER A 26 -25.31 5.33 -7.75
CA SER A 26 -24.60 4.07 -8.06
C SER A 26 -23.13 4.09 -7.64
N ALA A 27 -22.76 4.95 -6.68
CA ALA A 27 -21.38 5.07 -6.20
C ALA A 27 -20.75 3.75 -5.75
N SER A 28 -21.53 2.87 -5.13
CA SER A 28 -21.05 1.54 -4.70
C SER A 28 -20.60 0.66 -5.87
N GLU A 29 -21.20 0.81 -7.05
CA GLU A 29 -20.82 0.06 -8.26
C GLU A 29 -19.58 0.64 -8.94
N LYS A 30 -19.27 1.91 -8.64
CA LYS A 30 -18.12 2.66 -9.18
C LYS A 30 -16.96 2.76 -8.19
N GLU A 31 -17.10 2.19 -6.99
CA GLU A 31 -16.07 2.21 -5.96
C GLU A 31 -14.88 1.37 -6.43
N GLN A 32 -13.73 2.01 -6.49
CA GLN A 32 -12.44 1.36 -6.72
C GLN A 32 -11.66 1.41 -5.40
N VAL A 33 -11.11 0.27 -5.00
CA VAL A 33 -10.33 0.15 -3.78
C VAL A 33 -8.88 0.01 -4.15
N TYR A 34 -8.05 0.90 -3.63
CA TYR A 34 -6.61 0.92 -3.82
C TYR A 34 -5.92 0.61 -2.49
N THR A 35 -4.81 -0.11 -2.53
CA THR A 35 -3.91 -0.20 -1.37
C THR A 35 -3.17 1.12 -1.17
N PHE A 36 -2.63 1.33 0.02
CA PHE A 36 -1.77 2.49 0.29
C PHE A 36 -0.55 2.53 -0.65
N ASP A 37 0.02 1.38 -1.00
CA ASP A 37 1.13 1.28 -1.96
C ASP A 37 0.72 1.66 -3.39
N GLU A 38 -0.50 1.28 -3.81
CA GLU A 38 -1.03 1.69 -5.12
C GLU A 38 -1.30 3.19 -5.17
N ILE A 39 -1.79 3.78 -4.09
CA ILE A 39 -1.94 5.23 -3.97
C ILE A 39 -0.58 5.92 -4.03
N LEU A 40 0.42 5.45 -3.27
CA LEU A 40 1.77 5.98 -3.31
C LEU A 40 2.33 5.91 -4.74
N SER A 41 2.25 4.76 -5.39
CA SER A 41 2.75 4.56 -6.75
C SER A 41 2.05 5.48 -7.76
N GLN A 42 0.73 5.69 -7.64
CA GLN A 42 0.00 6.62 -8.49
C GLN A 42 0.39 8.08 -8.21
N LEU A 43 0.66 8.44 -6.95
CA LEU A 43 1.13 9.77 -6.59
C LEU A 43 2.53 10.07 -7.12
N GLU A 44 3.43 9.09 -7.09
CA GLU A 44 4.77 9.22 -7.68
C GLU A 44 4.71 9.35 -9.20
N ASP A 45 3.95 8.49 -9.86
CA ASP A 45 3.71 8.58 -11.31
C ASP A 45 3.10 9.95 -11.67
N PHE A 46 2.11 10.39 -10.89
CA PHE A 46 1.52 11.71 -11.05
C PHE A 46 2.55 12.82 -10.88
N ARG A 47 3.35 12.79 -9.81
CA ARG A 47 4.42 13.77 -9.54
C ARG A 47 5.43 13.85 -10.69
N ASN A 48 5.82 12.71 -11.25
CA ASN A 48 6.83 12.66 -12.30
C ASN A 48 6.30 13.16 -13.66
N ASN A 49 5.02 12.91 -13.95
CA ASN A 49 4.42 13.20 -15.25
C ASN A 49 3.48 14.42 -15.27
N ARG A 50 3.23 15.06 -14.12
CA ARG A 50 2.26 16.18 -14.00
C ARG A 50 2.57 17.37 -14.89
N SER A 51 3.83 17.79 -14.99
CA SER A 51 4.17 19.03 -15.71
C SER A 51 3.83 18.92 -17.19
N GLU A 52 4.16 17.80 -17.83
CA GLU A 52 3.88 17.59 -19.25
C GLU A 52 2.38 17.53 -19.53
N ILE A 53 1.63 16.75 -18.76
CA ILE A 53 0.20 16.54 -18.98
C ILE A 53 -0.58 17.83 -18.71
N PHE A 54 -0.26 18.55 -17.63
CA PHE A 54 -1.00 19.76 -17.25
C PHE A 54 -0.66 20.94 -18.13
N GLU A 55 0.59 21.12 -18.51
CA GLU A 55 0.97 22.23 -19.39
C GLU A 55 0.35 22.09 -20.76
N ASN A 56 0.31 20.88 -21.31
CA ASN A 56 -0.37 20.61 -22.57
C ASN A 56 -1.87 20.94 -22.48
N LEU A 57 -2.56 20.47 -21.42
CA LEU A 57 -3.96 20.79 -21.20
C LEU A 57 -4.21 22.30 -21.03
N ARG A 58 -3.36 22.97 -20.24
CA ARG A 58 -3.43 24.41 -20.01
C ARG A 58 -3.30 25.18 -21.32
N ILE A 59 -2.27 24.89 -22.11
CA ILE A 59 -2.02 25.56 -23.40
C ILE A 59 -3.21 25.35 -24.34
N THR A 60 -3.67 24.11 -24.48
CA THR A 60 -4.83 23.76 -25.32
C THR A 60 -6.09 24.53 -24.92
N MET A 61 -6.39 24.58 -23.62
CA MET A 61 -7.55 25.33 -23.10
C MET A 61 -7.39 26.84 -23.31
N MET A 62 -6.22 27.40 -23.03
CA MET A 62 -5.97 28.83 -23.20
C MET A 62 -6.03 29.27 -24.66
N SER A 63 -5.58 28.44 -25.60
CA SER A 63 -5.69 28.70 -27.04
C SER A 63 -7.12 28.53 -27.55
N GLY A 64 -7.87 27.54 -27.03
CA GLY A 64 -9.26 27.29 -27.40
C GLY A 64 -10.20 28.48 -27.18
N LEU A 65 -9.95 29.29 -26.14
CA LEU A 65 -10.69 30.54 -25.90
C LEU A 65 -10.55 31.55 -27.04
N ASN A 66 -9.35 31.65 -27.63
CA ASN A 66 -9.06 32.60 -28.71
C ASN A 66 -9.67 32.16 -30.03
N GLU A 67 -9.60 30.86 -30.32
CA GLU A 67 -10.02 30.28 -31.60
C GLU A 67 -11.54 30.06 -31.69
N ARG A 68 -12.27 30.34 -30.59
CA ARG A 68 -13.70 30.08 -30.46
C ARG A 68 -14.09 28.62 -30.75
N ILE A 69 -13.18 27.69 -30.45
CA ILE A 69 -13.46 26.27 -30.57
C ILE A 69 -14.64 25.97 -29.64
N LYS A 70 -15.67 25.30 -30.15
CA LYS A 70 -16.80 24.88 -29.32
C LYS A 70 -16.25 24.06 -28.17
N VAL A 71 -16.69 24.40 -26.95
CA VAL A 71 -16.31 23.70 -25.72
C VAL A 71 -16.43 22.17 -25.88
N GLN A 72 -17.48 21.73 -26.58
CA GLN A 72 -17.74 20.31 -26.87
C GLN A 72 -16.63 19.63 -27.71
N ASP A 73 -16.02 20.33 -28.67
CA ASP A 73 -14.95 19.80 -29.51
C ASP A 73 -13.62 19.74 -28.74
N LEU A 74 -13.36 20.76 -27.90
CA LEU A 74 -12.19 20.78 -27.02
C LEU A 74 -12.28 19.68 -25.96
N VAL A 75 -13.44 19.52 -25.32
CA VAL A 75 -13.71 18.47 -24.32
C VAL A 75 -13.61 17.08 -24.95
N LYS A 76 -14.03 16.91 -26.21
CA LYS A 76 -13.89 15.63 -26.93
C LYS A 76 -12.42 15.27 -27.20
N ASN A 77 -11.57 16.26 -27.48
CA ASN A 77 -10.13 16.08 -27.69
C ASN A 77 -9.34 15.91 -26.38
N VAL A 78 -9.72 16.63 -25.32
CA VAL A 78 -9.11 16.53 -23.97
C VAL A 78 -9.54 15.24 -23.26
N GLY A 79 -10.82 14.88 -23.38
CA GLY A 79 -11.41 13.69 -22.76
C GLY A 79 -10.91 12.38 -23.37
N SER A 80 -10.61 12.34 -24.67
CA SER A 80 -10.02 11.14 -25.30
C SER A 80 -8.54 10.96 -24.96
N ALA A 81 -7.78 12.06 -24.80
CA ALA A 81 -6.34 12.00 -24.56
C ALA A 81 -5.97 11.69 -23.10
N VAL A 82 -6.68 12.24 -22.10
CA VAL A 82 -6.27 12.15 -20.68
C VAL A 82 -7.25 11.38 -19.80
N ILE A 83 -8.56 11.48 -20.04
CA ILE A 83 -9.58 10.88 -19.17
C ILE A 83 -9.80 9.39 -19.48
N GLN A 84 -9.65 8.97 -20.74
CA GLN A 84 -9.89 7.58 -21.16
C GLN A 84 -8.65 6.67 -21.10
N ASN A 85 -7.43 7.21 -21.09
CA ASN A 85 -6.19 6.41 -21.26
C ASN A 85 -5.24 6.42 -20.04
N SER A 86 -5.50 7.20 -19.01
CA SER A 86 -4.69 7.16 -17.79
C SER A 86 -5.37 6.26 -16.77
N ASP A 87 -4.71 5.23 -16.25
CA ASP A 87 -5.24 4.44 -15.12
C ASP A 87 -5.11 5.17 -13.77
N ASN A 88 -4.33 6.25 -13.74
CA ASN A 88 -4.02 7.04 -12.56
C ASN A 88 -5.19 7.96 -12.16
N VAL A 89 -5.65 7.79 -10.92
CA VAL A 89 -6.82 8.52 -10.38
C VAL A 89 -6.57 10.02 -10.25
N PHE A 90 -5.33 10.45 -9.97
CA PHE A 90 -4.99 11.86 -9.80
C PHE A 90 -4.98 12.58 -11.13
N PHE A 91 -4.47 11.96 -12.20
CA PHE A 91 -4.59 12.50 -13.55
C PHE A 91 -6.06 12.69 -13.94
N LYS A 92 -6.91 11.66 -13.76
CA LYS A 92 -8.36 11.77 -14.02
C LYS A 92 -9.00 12.92 -13.25
N TYR A 93 -8.72 12.99 -11.94
CA TYR A 93 -9.29 13.98 -11.04
C TYR A 93 -9.04 15.41 -11.53
N TYR A 94 -7.76 15.74 -11.69
CA TYR A 94 -7.35 17.09 -12.00
C TYR A 94 -7.67 17.49 -13.43
N SER A 95 -7.49 16.60 -14.42
CA SER A 95 -7.87 16.91 -15.80
C SER A 95 -9.35 17.26 -15.90
N ASN A 96 -10.22 16.53 -15.19
CA ASN A 96 -11.64 16.88 -15.13
C ASN A 96 -11.91 18.20 -14.39
N LEU A 97 -11.17 18.54 -13.33
CA LEU A 97 -11.29 19.86 -12.69
C LEU A 97 -10.98 20.99 -13.67
N LEU A 98 -9.89 20.86 -14.42
CA LEU A 98 -9.51 21.84 -15.45
C LEU A 98 -10.60 21.95 -16.53
N THR A 99 -11.14 20.81 -16.97
CA THR A 99 -12.25 20.77 -17.92
C THR A 99 -13.49 21.49 -17.39
N ILE A 100 -13.90 21.22 -16.14
CA ILE A 100 -15.06 21.88 -15.53
C ILE A 100 -14.83 23.39 -15.39
N ALA A 101 -13.64 23.81 -14.97
CA ALA A 101 -13.29 25.24 -14.88
C ALA A 101 -13.41 25.90 -16.26
N TYR A 102 -12.85 25.26 -17.30
CA TYR A 102 -12.95 25.72 -18.68
C TYR A 102 -14.39 25.81 -19.18
N MET A 103 -15.23 24.81 -18.93
CA MET A 103 -16.65 24.85 -19.30
C MET A 103 -17.36 26.02 -18.63
N ASN A 104 -17.22 26.17 -17.31
CA ASN A 104 -17.92 27.19 -16.56
C ASN A 104 -17.52 28.63 -16.95
N ILE A 105 -16.24 28.85 -17.27
CA ILE A 105 -15.71 30.17 -17.58
C ILE A 105 -15.79 30.47 -19.09
N GLY A 106 -15.51 29.48 -19.93
CA GLY A 106 -15.43 29.61 -21.38
C GLY A 106 -16.77 29.50 -22.11
N GLU A 107 -17.68 28.63 -21.66
CA GLU A 107 -18.97 28.40 -22.35
C GLU A 107 -19.82 29.67 -22.55
N PRO A 108 -19.94 30.59 -21.56
CA PRO A 108 -20.69 31.83 -21.74
C PRO A 108 -20.16 32.73 -22.88
N ILE A 109 -18.86 32.65 -23.17
CA ILE A 109 -18.15 33.46 -24.18
C ILE A 109 -18.14 32.76 -25.55
N LEU A 110 -18.11 31.43 -25.54
CA LEU A 110 -18.05 30.61 -26.75
C LEU A 110 -19.45 30.35 -27.34
N MET A 111 -20.49 30.38 -26.51
CA MET A 111 -21.89 30.19 -26.88
C MET A 111 -22.77 31.31 -26.27
N PRO A 112 -22.57 32.58 -26.65
CA PRO A 112 -23.27 33.70 -26.02
C PRO A 112 -24.76 33.71 -26.36
N LYS A 113 -25.59 34.04 -25.37
CA LYS A 113 -27.06 34.21 -25.55
C LYS A 113 -27.42 35.45 -26.39
N ASP A 114 -26.56 36.47 -26.41
CA ASP A 114 -26.71 37.70 -27.22
C ASP A 114 -25.40 37.95 -28.00
N TYR A 115 -25.38 37.46 -29.24
CA TYR A 115 -24.21 37.47 -30.12
C TYR A 115 -23.74 38.89 -30.50
N VAL A 116 -24.64 39.87 -30.50
CA VAL A 116 -24.34 41.23 -30.98
C VAL A 116 -23.60 42.03 -29.90
N LYS A 117 -24.03 41.96 -28.65
CA LYS A 117 -23.34 42.64 -27.52
C LYS A 117 -21.96 42.08 -27.24
N GLU A 118 -21.77 40.76 -27.37
CA GLU A 118 -20.48 40.13 -27.15
C GLU A 118 -19.47 40.46 -28.24
N ARG A 119 -19.87 40.55 -29.51
CA ARG A 119 -18.94 40.80 -30.63
C ARG A 119 -18.15 42.10 -30.46
N PHE A 120 -18.72 43.13 -29.84
CA PHE A 120 -18.05 44.41 -29.56
C PHE A 120 -17.08 44.36 -28.36
N ASN A 121 -17.26 43.41 -27.43
CA ASN A 121 -16.46 43.31 -26.19
C ASN A 121 -15.66 42.00 -26.07
N HIS A 122 -15.67 41.16 -27.10
CA HIS A 122 -15.15 39.79 -27.06
C HIS A 122 -13.70 39.70 -26.58
N LYS A 123 -12.81 40.58 -27.06
CA LYS A 123 -11.41 40.59 -26.65
C LYS A 123 -11.26 40.76 -25.13
N LYS A 124 -12.01 41.70 -24.54
CA LYS A 124 -11.99 41.99 -23.10
C LYS A 124 -12.58 40.83 -22.29
N LEU A 125 -13.63 40.18 -22.81
CA LEU A 125 -14.26 39.00 -22.19
C LEU A 125 -13.30 37.81 -22.17
N VAL A 126 -12.61 37.55 -23.29
CA VAL A 126 -11.59 36.50 -23.39
C VAL A 126 -10.40 36.78 -22.46
N GLU A 127 -9.92 38.02 -22.39
CA GLU A 127 -8.85 38.41 -21.45
C GLU A 127 -9.27 38.18 -19.98
N THR A 128 -10.52 38.54 -19.64
CA THR A 128 -11.06 38.33 -18.28
C THR A 128 -11.19 36.85 -17.95
N ALA A 129 -11.74 36.05 -18.87
CA ALA A 129 -11.86 34.61 -18.70
C ALA A 129 -10.50 33.90 -18.60
N ARG A 130 -9.52 34.33 -19.41
CA ARG A 130 -8.15 33.82 -19.34
C ARG A 130 -7.52 34.10 -17.98
N ALA A 131 -7.70 35.30 -17.43
CA ALA A 131 -7.18 35.64 -16.11
C ALA A 131 -7.82 34.79 -14.99
N GLU A 132 -9.15 34.60 -15.05
CA GLU A 132 -9.87 33.77 -14.06
C GLU A 132 -9.50 32.28 -14.17
N LEU A 133 -9.38 31.75 -15.40
CA LEU A 133 -8.92 30.37 -15.62
C LEU A 133 -7.48 30.18 -15.13
N GLN A 134 -6.60 31.13 -15.43
CA GLN A 134 -5.20 31.09 -14.98
C GLN A 134 -5.13 31.01 -13.45
N LYS A 135 -5.92 31.82 -12.75
CA LYS A 135 -5.99 31.80 -11.29
C LYS A 135 -6.42 30.43 -10.75
N GLN A 136 -7.47 29.83 -11.30
CA GLN A 136 -7.91 28.49 -10.86
C GLN A 136 -6.88 27.39 -11.16
N PHE A 137 -6.14 27.52 -12.26
CA PHE A 137 -5.07 26.59 -12.59
C PHE A 137 -3.88 26.74 -11.65
N ASP A 138 -3.50 27.97 -11.31
CA ASP A 138 -2.40 28.24 -10.37
C ASP A 138 -2.70 27.70 -8.96
N GLU A 139 -3.94 27.84 -8.48
CA GLU A 139 -4.38 27.25 -7.20
C GLU A 139 -4.22 25.72 -7.19
N ILE A 140 -4.58 25.05 -8.29
CA ILE A 140 -4.44 23.61 -8.46
C ILE A 140 -2.96 23.21 -8.55
N LEU A 141 -2.18 23.91 -9.38
CA LEU A 141 -0.75 23.64 -9.60
C LEU A 141 0.08 23.84 -8.34
N GLN A 142 -0.24 24.86 -7.53
CA GLN A 142 0.46 25.11 -6.28
C GLN A 142 0.34 23.91 -5.33
N ALA A 143 -0.87 23.36 -5.18
CA ALA A 143 -1.09 22.19 -4.34
C ALA A 143 -0.41 20.93 -4.89
N MET A 144 -0.40 20.77 -6.22
CA MET A 144 0.28 19.65 -6.87
C MET A 144 1.81 19.72 -6.79
N ASN A 145 2.39 20.92 -6.75
CA ASN A 145 3.83 21.11 -6.72
C ASN A 145 4.41 21.19 -5.30
N ASP A 146 3.57 21.25 -4.28
CA ASP A 146 4.02 21.22 -2.88
C ASP A 146 4.58 19.84 -2.53
N GLU A 147 5.90 19.72 -2.45
CA GLU A 147 6.58 18.45 -2.19
C GLU A 147 6.20 17.84 -0.83
N ARG A 148 5.77 18.66 0.12
CA ARG A 148 5.31 18.21 1.45
C ARG A 148 4.06 17.35 1.37
N ASN A 149 3.24 17.50 0.33
CA ASN A 149 2.08 16.64 0.10
C ASN A 149 2.47 15.21 -0.30
N PHE A 150 3.76 14.98 -0.58
CA PHE A 150 4.32 13.70 -1.01
C PHE A 150 5.43 13.20 -0.07
N ASP A 151 5.82 13.99 0.93
CA ASP A 151 6.84 13.63 1.91
C ASP A 151 6.19 13.05 3.17
N TYR A 152 6.11 11.71 3.22
CA TYR A 152 5.60 10.96 4.37
C TYR A 152 6.69 10.64 5.41
N SER A 153 7.91 11.18 5.23
CA SER A 153 9.05 10.97 6.13
C SER A 153 9.32 12.16 7.06
N ALA A 154 8.72 13.32 6.77
CA ALA A 154 8.88 14.53 7.55
C ALA A 154 8.36 14.37 9.00
N THR A 155 9.18 14.74 9.98
CA THR A 155 8.84 14.73 11.40
C THR A 155 8.92 16.16 11.96
N GLY A 156 7.95 16.55 12.79
CA GLY A 156 7.97 17.85 13.48
C GLY A 156 7.40 19.05 12.70
N GLU A 157 6.83 18.84 11.51
CA GLU A 157 6.12 19.89 10.78
C GLU A 157 4.63 19.95 11.16
N ILE A 158 4.09 21.16 11.30
CA ILE A 158 2.65 21.38 11.48
C ILE A 158 2.08 21.82 10.14
N LEU A 159 1.27 20.97 9.53
CA LEU A 159 0.47 21.29 8.35
C LEU A 159 -0.97 21.54 8.80
N VAL A 160 -1.41 22.81 8.77
CA VAL A 160 -2.81 23.17 9.02
C VAL A 160 -3.47 23.50 7.69
N ALA A 161 -4.40 22.66 7.28
CA ALA A 161 -5.34 23.05 6.23
C ALA A 161 -6.63 23.52 6.93
N THR A 162 -7.21 24.61 6.44
CA THR A 162 -8.59 25.03 6.75
C THR A 162 -9.59 24.72 5.62
N PRO A 163 -9.66 23.49 5.07
CA PRO A 163 -10.66 23.14 4.09
C PRO A 163 -11.96 22.81 4.83
N ARG A 164 -13.08 23.22 4.24
CA ARG A 164 -14.40 22.76 4.67
C ARG A 164 -14.55 21.30 4.27
N SER A 165 -14.12 20.37 5.13
CA SER A 165 -14.35 18.94 4.91
C SER A 165 -15.85 18.71 4.78
N GLN A 166 -16.28 18.31 3.58
CA GLN A 166 -17.67 17.98 3.29
C GLN A 166 -17.82 16.47 3.34
N LEU A 167 -18.89 16.03 3.99
CA LEU A 167 -19.27 14.62 4.05
C LEU A 167 -20.39 14.34 3.05
N ALA A 168 -20.26 13.23 2.34
CA ALA A 168 -21.33 12.66 1.53
C ALA A 168 -21.79 11.36 2.19
N VAL A 169 -23.07 11.25 2.53
CA VAL A 169 -23.67 10.02 3.05
C VAL A 169 -24.46 9.38 1.92
N ILE A 170 -24.03 8.21 1.48
CA ILE A 170 -24.71 7.42 0.46
C ILE A 170 -25.45 6.31 1.17
N ARG A 171 -26.78 6.32 1.03
CA ARG A 171 -27.68 5.34 1.64
C ARG A 171 -28.17 4.40 0.55
N THR A 172 -27.89 3.12 0.69
CA THR A 172 -28.47 2.05 -0.13
C THR A 172 -29.52 1.29 0.69
N GLU A 173 -30.22 0.34 0.08
CA GLU A 173 -31.21 -0.50 0.79
C GLU A 173 -30.60 -1.26 1.98
N ASN A 174 -29.29 -1.56 1.94
CA ASN A 174 -28.63 -2.42 2.94
C ASN A 174 -27.46 -1.76 3.68
N THR A 175 -26.98 -0.58 3.25
CA THR A 175 -25.80 0.07 3.85
C THR A 175 -25.88 1.59 3.85
N ASN A 176 -25.35 2.22 4.89
CA ASN A 176 -25.07 3.66 4.93
C ASN A 176 -23.55 3.84 4.90
N ILE A 177 -23.03 4.38 3.80
CA ILE A 177 -21.60 4.59 3.63
C ILE A 177 -21.32 6.09 3.64
N VAL A 178 -20.32 6.49 4.44
CA VAL A 178 -19.87 7.87 4.56
C VAL A 178 -18.57 8.05 3.80
N TYR A 179 -18.54 9.04 2.92
CA TYR A 179 -17.38 9.44 2.17
C TYR A 179 -16.97 10.88 2.49
N ARG A 180 -15.70 11.18 2.32
CA ARG A 180 -15.17 12.54 2.18
C ARG A 180 -15.39 13.03 0.75
N VAL A 181 -15.81 14.28 0.61
CA VAL A 181 -15.81 14.98 -0.67
C VAL A 181 -14.45 15.64 -0.85
N ALA A 182 -13.73 15.31 -1.92
CA ALA A 182 -12.46 15.94 -2.23
C ALA A 182 -12.60 17.44 -2.52
N ASP A 183 -11.80 18.25 -1.84
CA ASP A 183 -11.58 19.65 -2.21
C ASP A 183 -10.78 19.76 -3.51
N LYS A 184 -10.95 20.86 -4.24
CA LYS A 184 -10.33 21.08 -5.56
C LYS A 184 -8.80 20.81 -5.59
N PRO A 185 -8.00 21.27 -4.61
CA PRO A 185 -6.57 20.98 -4.60
C PRO A 185 -6.18 19.62 -3.99
N LEU A 186 -7.15 18.79 -3.59
CA LEU A 186 -6.93 17.54 -2.83
C LEU A 186 -6.14 17.70 -1.53
N LEU A 187 -6.05 18.91 -0.98
CA LEU A 187 -5.21 19.18 0.19
C LEU A 187 -5.68 18.39 1.41
N THR A 188 -7.00 18.28 1.59
CA THR A 188 -7.58 17.47 2.68
C THR A 188 -7.21 16.00 2.53
N PHE A 189 -7.26 15.48 1.29
CA PHE A 189 -6.91 14.10 1.02
C PHE A 189 -5.45 13.81 1.36
N PHE A 190 -4.52 14.67 0.91
CA PHE A 190 -3.09 14.49 1.20
C PHE A 190 -2.81 14.47 2.70
N TYR A 191 -3.48 15.31 3.47
CA TYR A 191 -3.26 15.39 4.92
C TYR A 191 -3.90 14.22 5.67
N GLU A 192 -5.11 13.81 5.29
CA GLU A 192 -5.73 12.62 5.89
C GLU A 192 -4.95 11.34 5.53
N PHE A 193 -4.43 11.26 4.30
CA PHE A 193 -3.61 10.14 3.86
C PHE A 193 -2.24 10.10 4.55
N SER A 194 -1.55 11.24 4.66
CA SER A 194 -0.28 11.31 5.38
C SER A 194 -0.46 10.97 6.86
N PHE A 195 -1.53 11.46 7.48
CA PHE A 195 -1.88 11.08 8.85
C PHE A 195 -2.16 9.58 8.99
N ALA A 196 -2.89 8.98 8.05
CA ALA A 196 -3.18 7.55 8.05
C ALA A 196 -1.91 6.69 7.90
N VAL A 197 -0.97 7.10 7.04
CA VAL A 197 0.35 6.46 6.88
C VAL A 197 1.14 6.53 8.19
N TYR A 198 1.19 7.70 8.83
CA TYR A 198 1.87 7.90 10.11
C TYR A 198 1.25 7.06 11.23
N ASN A 199 -0.09 7.07 11.36
CA ASN A 199 -0.80 6.33 12.41
C ASN A 199 -0.62 4.80 12.25
N ALA A 200 -0.44 4.33 11.02
CA ALA A 200 -0.12 2.94 10.74
C ALA A 200 1.36 2.56 11.01
N GLY A 201 2.20 3.51 11.44
CA GLY A 201 3.63 3.30 11.69
C GLY A 201 4.42 3.01 10.40
N LEU A 202 3.95 3.52 9.27
CA LEU A 202 4.53 3.30 7.96
C LEU A 202 5.43 4.47 7.55
N LYS A 203 6.44 4.16 6.75
CA LYS A 203 7.29 5.13 6.08
C LYS A 203 7.57 4.71 4.64
N VAL A 204 8.03 5.64 3.82
CA VAL A 204 8.46 5.33 2.46
C VAL A 204 9.79 4.55 2.53
N CYS A 205 9.78 3.34 2.00
CA CYS A 205 10.92 2.44 1.91
C CYS A 205 11.22 2.13 0.44
N GLU A 206 12.49 1.90 0.11
CA GLU A 206 12.88 1.39 -1.22
C GLU A 206 12.99 -0.14 -1.19
N CYS A 207 12.30 -0.83 -2.10
CA CYS A 207 12.38 -2.28 -2.18
C CYS A 207 13.75 -2.73 -2.68
N ARG A 208 14.45 -3.59 -1.91
CA ARG A 208 15.77 -4.13 -2.27
C ARG A 208 15.84 -4.83 -3.64
N PHE A 209 14.72 -5.36 -4.15
CA PHE A 209 14.70 -6.20 -5.35
C PHE A 209 14.26 -5.44 -6.60
N CYS A 210 13.20 -4.65 -6.49
CA CYS A 210 12.64 -3.93 -7.64
C CYS A 210 12.94 -2.43 -7.63
N HIS A 211 13.58 -1.92 -6.57
CA HIS A 211 13.95 -0.51 -6.40
C HIS A 211 12.77 0.48 -6.45
N ARG A 212 11.54 -0.03 -6.32
CA ARG A 212 10.34 0.81 -6.23
C ARG A 212 10.09 1.18 -4.77
N HIS A 213 9.55 2.38 -4.58
CA HIS A 213 9.08 2.80 -3.27
C HIS A 213 7.81 2.04 -2.87
N PHE A 214 7.68 1.80 -1.57
CA PHE A 214 6.50 1.20 -0.93
C PHE A 214 6.40 1.70 0.52
N LEU A 215 5.23 1.56 1.12
CA LEU A 215 4.96 1.93 2.50
C LEU A 215 5.23 0.73 3.41
N GLY A 216 6.38 0.77 4.07
CA GLY A 216 6.86 -0.29 4.95
C GLY A 216 7.09 0.18 6.38
N THR A 217 7.28 -0.78 7.28
CA THR A 217 7.86 -0.50 8.59
C THR A 217 9.37 -0.28 8.47
N GLU A 218 10.02 0.13 9.56
CA GLU A 218 11.47 0.34 9.62
C GLU A 218 12.32 -0.87 9.23
N GLU A 219 11.83 -2.07 9.51
CA GLU A 219 12.52 -3.31 9.21
C GLU A 219 12.11 -3.92 7.86
N ALA A 220 11.24 -3.24 7.10
CA ALA A 220 10.75 -3.78 5.84
C ALA A 220 11.84 -3.77 4.76
N VAL A 221 12.15 -4.97 4.23
CA VAL A 221 13.23 -5.18 3.25
C VAL A 221 12.73 -5.13 1.80
N CYS A 222 11.47 -5.48 1.57
CA CYS A 222 10.89 -5.54 0.24
C CYS A 222 9.38 -5.27 0.25
N CYS A 223 8.86 -4.84 -0.91
CA CYS A 223 7.43 -4.63 -1.12
C CYS A 223 6.66 -5.96 -1.21
N GLU A 224 5.33 -5.86 -1.25
CA GLU A 224 4.40 -7.00 -1.25
C GLU A 224 4.23 -7.70 -2.60
N ARG A 225 4.99 -7.29 -3.63
CA ARG A 225 4.92 -7.95 -4.94
C ARG A 225 5.40 -9.38 -4.85
N GLU A 226 4.69 -10.28 -5.52
CA GLU A 226 4.94 -11.72 -5.48
C GLU A 226 6.39 -12.05 -5.87
N GLU A 227 6.93 -11.41 -6.91
CA GLU A 227 8.33 -11.62 -7.31
C GLU A 227 9.34 -11.20 -6.23
N CYS A 228 9.08 -10.11 -5.52
CA CYS A 228 9.97 -9.58 -4.48
C CYS A 228 9.91 -10.43 -3.21
N LEU A 229 8.70 -10.86 -2.81
CA LEU A 229 8.49 -11.76 -1.68
C LEU A 229 9.16 -13.12 -1.93
N ALA A 230 9.06 -13.66 -3.14
CA ALA A 230 9.70 -14.91 -3.52
C ALA A 230 11.23 -14.83 -3.42
N GLU A 231 11.84 -13.77 -3.93
CA GLU A 231 13.30 -13.59 -3.86
C GLU A 231 13.79 -13.33 -2.43
N ASN A 232 13.05 -12.56 -1.63
CA ASN A 232 13.35 -12.39 -0.20
C ASN A 232 13.33 -13.73 0.55
N LYS A 233 12.31 -14.55 0.29
CA LYS A 233 12.19 -15.90 0.88
C LYS A 233 13.36 -16.79 0.46
N ARG A 234 13.78 -16.72 -0.80
CA ARG A 234 14.95 -17.45 -1.32
C ARG A 234 16.23 -17.02 -0.61
N LEU A 235 16.50 -15.72 -0.49
CA LEU A 235 17.67 -15.21 0.22
C LEU A 235 17.68 -15.61 1.70
N LYS A 236 16.55 -15.48 2.40
CA LYS A 236 16.43 -15.94 3.80
C LYS A 236 16.75 -17.43 3.93
N ASN A 237 16.23 -18.26 3.03
CA ASN A 237 16.52 -19.69 3.02
C ASN A 237 17.99 -19.99 2.71
N GLN A 238 18.62 -19.24 1.80
CA GLN A 238 20.04 -19.37 1.51
C GLN A 238 20.88 -19.02 2.73
N MET A 239 20.60 -17.90 3.40
CA MET A 239 21.30 -17.50 4.63
C MET A 239 21.15 -18.54 5.74
N ILE A 240 19.95 -19.13 5.90
CA ILE A 240 19.73 -20.22 6.86
C ILE A 240 20.58 -21.44 6.51
N ARG A 241 20.67 -21.82 5.22
CA ARG A 241 21.49 -22.95 4.77
C ARG A 241 22.97 -22.70 4.98
N GLU A 242 23.46 -21.50 4.69
CA GLU A 242 24.86 -21.11 4.91
C GLU A 242 25.21 -21.08 6.40
N LYS A 243 24.34 -20.51 7.25
CA LYS A 243 24.50 -20.58 8.71
C LYS A 243 24.57 -22.02 9.22
N ARG A 244 23.73 -22.91 8.70
CA ARG A 244 23.79 -24.34 9.05
C ARG A 244 25.08 -25.01 8.57
N LYS A 245 25.56 -24.72 7.36
CA LYS A 245 26.82 -25.27 6.84
C LYS A 245 28.03 -24.85 7.67
N ASN A 246 28.02 -23.63 8.20
CA ASN A 246 29.15 -23.06 8.93
C ASN A 246 29.04 -23.22 10.46
N SER A 247 28.01 -23.91 10.96
CA SER A 247 27.82 -24.14 12.39
C SER A 247 28.44 -25.47 12.81
N ASP A 248 29.37 -25.42 13.75
CA ASP A 248 30.06 -26.58 14.32
C ASP A 248 29.10 -27.54 15.06
N TYR A 249 27.92 -27.04 15.45
CA TYR A 249 26.89 -27.77 16.19
C TYR A 249 25.85 -28.46 15.32
N THR A 250 25.83 -28.20 14.01
CA THR A 250 24.76 -28.68 13.10
C THR A 250 24.67 -30.20 13.07
N ARG A 251 25.82 -30.89 13.07
CA ARG A 251 25.87 -32.35 13.02
C ARG A 251 25.18 -32.97 14.23
N ASP A 252 25.44 -32.45 15.43
CA ASP A 252 24.90 -33.04 16.67
C ASP A 252 23.40 -32.74 16.80
N MET A 253 22.95 -31.57 16.34
CA MET A 253 21.52 -31.25 16.25
C MET A 253 20.76 -32.14 15.25
N ASP A 254 21.37 -32.46 14.11
CA ASP A 254 20.79 -33.37 13.12
C ASP A 254 20.71 -34.80 13.68
N ASN A 255 21.76 -35.25 14.37
CA ASN A 255 21.80 -36.55 15.05
C ASN A 255 20.70 -36.67 16.12
N TYR A 256 20.57 -35.67 17.01
CA TYR A 256 19.52 -35.63 18.02
C TYR A 256 18.13 -35.68 17.39
N THR A 257 17.89 -34.89 16.33
CA THR A 257 16.60 -34.87 15.64
C THR A 257 16.27 -36.24 15.02
N ALA A 258 17.26 -36.91 14.44
CA ALA A 258 17.12 -38.26 13.91
C ALA A 258 16.84 -39.29 15.02
N TYR A 259 17.56 -39.21 16.14
CA TYR A 259 17.37 -40.07 17.30
C TYR A 259 15.92 -40.00 17.82
N VAL A 260 15.42 -38.80 18.10
CA VAL A 260 14.04 -38.59 18.59
C VAL A 260 13.01 -39.13 17.61
N ARG A 261 13.22 -38.93 16.30
CA ARG A 261 12.32 -39.45 15.25
C ARG A 261 12.28 -40.97 15.26
N ASN A 262 13.42 -41.62 15.45
CA ASN A 262 13.52 -43.07 15.53
C ASN A 262 12.82 -43.61 16.78
N LYS A 263 12.96 -42.96 17.94
CA LYS A 263 12.23 -43.35 19.16
C LYS A 263 10.72 -43.24 19.02
N LYS A 264 10.23 -42.17 18.37
CA LYS A 264 8.80 -42.07 18.02
C LYS A 264 8.34 -43.19 17.09
N LYS A 265 9.19 -43.57 16.12
CA LYS A 265 8.90 -44.65 15.18
C LYS A 265 8.76 -46.00 15.91
N ASP A 266 9.64 -46.29 16.88
CA ASP A 266 9.56 -47.51 17.69
C ASP A 266 8.21 -47.62 18.42
N LEU A 267 7.76 -46.54 19.07
CA LEU A 267 6.46 -46.49 19.77
C LEU A 267 5.28 -46.72 18.81
N ARG A 268 5.33 -46.13 17.61
CA ARG A 268 4.32 -46.37 16.56
C ARG A 268 4.29 -47.83 16.11
N ILE A 269 5.45 -48.46 15.92
CA ILE A 269 5.55 -49.86 15.50
C ILE A 269 4.97 -50.78 16.59
N ALA A 270 5.24 -50.47 17.85
CA ALA A 270 4.70 -51.19 18.99
C ALA A 270 3.20 -50.94 19.24
N LYS A 271 2.57 -50.03 18.49
CA LYS A 271 1.15 -49.68 18.62
C LYS A 271 0.75 -49.32 20.06
N VAL A 272 1.60 -48.55 20.75
CA VAL A 272 1.25 -48.01 22.07
C VAL A 272 -0.01 -47.16 21.99
N SER A 273 -0.70 -46.97 23.13
CA SER A 273 -1.95 -46.22 23.16
C SER A 273 -1.78 -44.77 22.68
N PRO A 274 -2.84 -44.14 22.13
CA PRO A 274 -2.80 -42.74 21.74
C PRO A 274 -2.36 -41.79 22.87
N TYR A 275 -2.77 -42.08 24.11
CA TYR A 275 -2.36 -41.33 25.30
C TYR A 275 -0.84 -41.33 25.50
N VAL A 276 -0.19 -42.48 25.37
CA VAL A 276 1.29 -42.59 25.49
C VAL A 276 2.00 -41.88 24.33
N MET A 277 1.39 -41.85 23.14
CA MET A 277 1.92 -41.08 22.01
C MET A 277 1.86 -39.57 22.27
N ASP A 278 0.79 -39.08 22.87
CA ASP A 278 0.63 -37.67 23.23
C ASP A 278 1.64 -37.27 24.33
N GLU A 279 1.80 -38.10 25.36
CA GLU A 279 2.82 -37.89 26.40
C GLU A 279 4.25 -37.85 25.81
N PHE A 280 4.55 -38.73 24.84
CA PHE A 280 5.83 -38.69 24.14
C PHE A 280 6.02 -37.40 23.34
N ASP A 281 4.97 -36.91 22.67
CA ASP A 281 5.05 -35.68 21.89
C ASP A 281 5.28 -34.46 22.77
N ASP A 282 4.69 -34.42 23.96
CA ASP A 282 4.94 -33.37 24.95
C ASP A 282 6.34 -33.48 25.57
N LEU A 283 6.79 -34.69 25.90
CA LEU A 283 8.17 -34.92 26.37
C LEU A 283 9.19 -34.45 25.33
N LYS A 284 8.99 -34.83 24.06
CA LYS A 284 9.84 -34.40 22.95
C LYS A 284 9.94 -32.88 22.87
N LYS A 285 8.84 -32.15 23.01
CA LYS A 285 8.85 -30.67 22.99
C LYS A 285 9.69 -30.12 24.14
N LYS A 286 9.51 -30.65 25.35
CA LYS A 286 10.28 -30.23 26.54
C LYS A 286 11.77 -30.46 26.35
N CYS A 287 12.17 -31.68 25.98
CA CYS A 287 13.57 -32.02 25.74
C CYS A 287 14.18 -31.20 24.59
N LYS A 288 13.43 -30.96 23.50
CA LYS A 288 13.88 -30.10 22.40
C LYS A 288 14.13 -28.66 22.85
N SER A 289 13.28 -28.11 23.72
CA SER A 289 13.47 -26.77 24.28
C SER A 289 14.76 -26.65 25.08
N VAL A 290 15.10 -27.66 25.89
CA VAL A 290 16.36 -27.67 26.66
C VAL A 290 17.57 -27.66 25.73
N VAL A 291 17.57 -28.54 24.72
CA VAL A 291 18.65 -28.59 23.72
C VAL A 291 18.76 -27.29 22.92
N ASP A 292 17.64 -26.65 22.56
CA ASP A 292 17.63 -25.38 21.81
C ASP A 292 18.16 -24.21 22.64
N ILE A 293 17.83 -24.14 23.93
CA ILE A 293 18.40 -23.15 24.84
C ILE A 293 19.91 -23.33 24.94
N LYS A 294 20.38 -24.57 25.11
CA LYS A 294 21.82 -24.84 25.18
C LYS A 294 22.53 -24.52 23.86
N LEU A 295 21.92 -24.84 22.72
CA LEU A 295 22.46 -24.50 21.41
C LEU A 295 22.61 -22.98 21.26
N ALA A 296 21.61 -22.20 21.69
CA ALA A 296 21.69 -20.74 21.66
C ALA A 296 22.85 -20.22 22.51
N GLU A 297 23.01 -20.74 23.73
CA GLU A 297 24.14 -20.42 24.63
C GLU A 297 25.48 -20.76 23.98
N CYS A 298 25.63 -21.98 23.43
CA CYS A 298 26.88 -22.39 22.80
C CYS A 298 27.26 -21.50 21.61
N VAL A 299 26.29 -21.11 20.79
CA VAL A 299 26.50 -20.22 19.64
C VAL A 299 26.83 -18.79 20.10
N GLU A 300 26.19 -18.28 21.14
CA GLU A 300 26.41 -16.93 21.67
C GLU A 300 27.81 -16.78 22.29
N PHE A 301 28.25 -17.77 23.07
CA PHE A 301 29.51 -17.71 23.81
C PHE A 301 30.67 -18.49 23.16
N GLY A 302 30.44 -19.11 22.00
CA GLY A 302 31.45 -19.90 21.29
C GLY A 302 31.93 -21.12 22.08
N LEU A 303 31.02 -21.79 22.80
CA LEU A 303 31.38 -22.90 23.69
C LEU A 303 31.79 -24.16 22.90
N PRO A 304 32.62 -25.06 23.46
CA PRO A 304 32.97 -26.30 22.78
C PRO A 304 31.74 -27.13 22.38
N VAL A 305 31.80 -27.79 21.21
CA VAL A 305 30.74 -28.70 20.73
C VAL A 305 30.37 -29.78 21.77
N ALA A 306 31.35 -30.21 22.57
CA ALA A 306 31.16 -31.18 23.66
C ALA A 306 30.11 -30.75 24.71
N GLU A 307 29.96 -29.45 24.97
CA GLU A 307 28.96 -28.92 25.93
C GLU A 307 27.53 -29.15 25.44
N LEU A 308 27.30 -28.95 24.13
CA LEU A 308 26.01 -29.26 23.52
C LEU A 308 25.80 -30.78 23.45
N ALA A 309 26.83 -31.55 23.09
CA ALA A 309 26.76 -33.00 23.02
C ALA A 309 26.37 -33.62 24.36
N HIS A 310 26.94 -33.16 25.47
CA HIS A 310 26.58 -33.61 26.82
C HIS A 310 25.09 -33.36 27.12
N THR A 311 24.60 -32.16 26.82
CA THR A 311 23.17 -31.83 27.04
C THR A 311 22.26 -32.67 26.15
N ILE A 312 22.67 -32.93 24.90
CA ILE A 312 21.96 -33.84 23.99
C ILE A 312 21.90 -35.25 24.60
N GLU A 313 23.01 -35.80 25.06
CA GLU A 313 23.07 -37.15 25.65
C GLU A 313 22.14 -37.29 26.86
N GLU A 314 22.10 -36.27 27.74
CA GLU A 314 21.16 -36.24 28.87
C GLU A 314 19.70 -36.30 28.41
N GLN A 315 19.33 -35.51 27.41
CA GLN A 315 17.95 -35.50 26.90
C GLN A 315 17.61 -36.78 26.13
N GLU A 316 18.57 -37.35 25.40
CA GLU A 316 18.41 -38.65 24.73
C GLU A 316 18.18 -39.78 25.72
N ALA A 317 18.83 -39.75 26.88
CA ALA A 317 18.62 -40.70 27.98
C ALA A 317 17.21 -40.58 28.58
N VAL A 318 16.70 -39.36 28.77
CA VAL A 318 15.31 -39.14 29.24
C VAL A 318 14.30 -39.72 28.23
N ILE A 319 14.48 -39.42 26.95
CA ILE A 319 13.61 -39.94 25.88
C ILE A 319 13.69 -41.46 25.78
N LYS A 320 14.88 -42.04 25.95
CA LYS A 320 15.09 -43.49 25.98
C LYS A 320 14.33 -44.14 27.13
N ALA A 321 14.50 -43.60 28.34
CA ALA A 321 13.87 -44.13 29.55
C ALA A 321 12.35 -44.14 29.44
N PHE A 322 11.75 -43.06 28.92
CA PHE A 322 10.32 -43.01 28.64
C PHE A 322 9.90 -44.09 27.64
N ARG A 323 10.60 -44.18 26.49
CA ARG A 323 10.30 -45.18 25.45
C ARG A 323 10.39 -46.60 25.99
N ASP A 324 11.43 -46.92 26.76
CA ASP A 324 11.65 -48.27 27.28
C ASP A 324 10.58 -48.65 28.32
N LYS A 325 10.18 -47.71 29.18
CA LYS A 325 9.04 -47.88 30.10
C LYS A 325 7.74 -48.13 29.35
N ALA A 326 7.41 -47.26 28.39
CA ALA A 326 6.19 -47.36 27.58
C ALA A 326 6.08 -48.70 26.83
N LEU A 327 7.21 -49.27 26.39
CA LEU A 327 7.23 -50.57 25.72
C LEU A 327 7.17 -51.77 26.67
N ALA A 328 7.69 -51.62 27.89
CA ALA A 328 7.57 -52.66 28.91
C ALA A 328 6.13 -52.79 29.42
N GLU A 329 5.43 -51.67 29.56
CA GLU A 329 4.02 -51.61 30.01
C GLU A 329 3.01 -51.98 28.92
N ASN A 330 3.45 -52.07 27.65
CA ASN A 330 2.63 -52.42 26.49
C ASN A 330 2.79 -53.90 26.05
N ARG A 331 3.50 -54.71 26.84
CA ARG A 331 3.58 -56.18 26.72
C ARG A 331 2.63 -56.82 27.72
#